data_AF-A0A2H5QVN7-F1
#
_entry.id   AF-A0A2H5QVN7-F1
#
_cell.length_a   1.000
_cell.length_b   1.000
_cell.length_c   1.000
_cell.angle_alpha   90.00
_cell.angle_beta   90.00
_cell.angle_gamma   90.00
#
_symmetry.space_group_name_H-M   'P 1'
#
loop_
_entity.id
_entity.type
_entity.pdbx_description
1 polymer ?
#
loop_
_entity_poly.entity_id
_entity_poly.type
_entity_poly.pdbx_seq_one_letter_code
_entity_poly.pdbx_strand_id
1 'polypeptide(L)'
;MKLLNEQKPIRLVDAEENRSLAAYFLQVMNENRLFEVFDAQVLREAEKEEVITVAMVKKRCLNFDGMKRPTMKEVALELAGIRASIGPSFMQQNSEEIGFVGYDNTRHIETGSSSTGFE
;
A
#
# COMPACT_ATOMS: atom_id res chain seq x y z
N MET A 1 35.28 -0.13 41.08
CA MET A 1 34.70 -0.77 39.88
C MET A 1 33.28 -1.21 40.21
N LYS A 2 32.32 -0.93 39.33
CA LYS A 2 30.85 -1.09 39.47
C LYS A 2 30.26 -0.14 40.54
N LEU A 3 29.19 0.63 40.31
CA LEU A 3 28.02 0.42 39.47
C LEU A 3 27.63 1.70 38.71
N LEU A 4 27.33 1.55 37.42
CA LEU A 4 26.59 2.56 36.65
C LEU A 4 25.18 2.62 37.24
N ASN A 5 24.74 3.82 37.62
CA ASN A 5 23.34 4.06 37.92
C ASN A 5 22.52 3.69 36.70
N GLU A 6 21.80 2.57 36.76
CA GLU A 6 20.67 2.29 35.88
C GLU A 6 19.55 3.27 36.23
N GLN A 7 19.72 4.52 35.83
CA GLN A 7 18.63 5.46 35.75
C GLN A 7 17.79 5.00 34.56
N LYS A 8 16.83 4.09 34.82
CA LYS A 8 15.75 3.77 33.88
C LYS A 8 15.19 5.11 33.41
N PRO A 9 15.14 5.37 32.08
CA PRO A 9 14.45 6.54 31.60
C PRO A 9 13.03 6.49 32.18
N ILE A 10 12.62 7.59 32.80
CA ILE A 10 11.27 7.77 33.31
C ILE A 10 10.35 7.54 32.11
N ARG A 11 9.72 6.37 32.09
CA ARG A 11 8.81 5.96 31.03
C ARG A 11 7.54 6.80 31.20
N LEU A 12 7.46 7.90 30.48
CA LEU A 12 6.19 8.61 30.25
C LEU A 12 5.31 7.82 29.26
N VAL A 13 5.25 6.50 29.41
CA VAL A 13 4.81 5.58 28.36
C VAL A 13 3.71 4.62 28.84
N ASP A 14 3.24 4.73 30.08
CA ASP A 14 2.45 3.65 30.68
C ASP A 14 0.99 3.48 30.17
N ALA A 15 0.53 4.28 29.19
CA ALA A 15 -0.72 4.02 28.46
C ALA A 15 -0.55 3.99 26.92
N GLU A 16 0.48 4.63 26.38
CA GLU A 16 0.72 4.73 24.94
C GLU A 16 1.73 3.66 24.44
N GLU A 17 2.58 3.08 25.31
CA GLU A 17 3.65 2.10 24.95
C GLU A 17 3.11 0.77 24.41
N ASN A 18 1.86 0.42 24.73
CA ASN A 18 1.30 -0.90 24.42
C ASN A 18 0.39 -0.91 23.19
N ARG A 19 0.26 0.20 22.46
CA ARG A 19 -0.55 0.18 21.23
C ARG A 19 0.22 -0.50 20.10
N SER A 20 -0.46 -1.38 19.36
CA SER A 20 0.12 -1.92 18.13
C SER A 20 0.33 -0.80 17.10
N LEU A 21 1.39 -0.89 16.30
CA LEU A 21 1.63 0.03 15.18
C LEU A 21 0.44 0.11 14.22
N ALA A 22 -0.31 -0.99 14.06
CA ALA A 22 -1.55 -1.01 13.30
C ALA A 22 -2.63 -0.11 13.90
N ALA A 23 -2.86 -0.21 15.21
CA ALA A 23 -3.81 0.64 15.91
C ALA A 23 -3.38 2.11 15.88
N TYR A 24 -2.07 2.39 16.00
CA TYR A 24 -1.51 3.75 15.84
C TYR A 24 -1.78 4.33 14.47
N PHE A 25 -1.42 3.59 13.44
CA PHE A 25 -1.63 4.00 12.06
C PHE A 25 -3.10 4.31 11.76
N LEU A 26 -4.04 3.47 12.22
CA LEU A 26 -5.47 3.69 12.02
C LEU A 26 -5.98 4.95 12.75
N GLN A 27 -5.50 5.24 13.96
CA GLN A 27 -5.86 6.49 14.66
C GLN A 27 -5.36 7.71 13.90
N VAL A 28 -4.08 7.73 13.53
CA VAL A 28 -3.47 8.82 12.77
C VAL A 28 -4.22 9.08 11.46
N MET A 29 -4.62 8.01 10.76
CA MET A 29 -5.45 8.09 9.56
C MET A 29 -6.85 8.67 9.82
N ASN A 30 -7.44 8.40 10.99
CA ASN A 30 -8.76 8.94 11.35
C ASN A 30 -8.69 10.39 11.85
N GLU A 31 -7.55 10.79 12.42
CA GLU A 31 -7.27 12.16 12.86
C GLU A 31 -6.78 13.05 11.70
N ASN A 32 -6.64 12.52 10.48
CA ASN A 32 -6.07 13.21 9.31
C ASN A 32 -4.62 13.68 9.52
N ARG A 33 -3.87 12.99 10.37
CA ARG A 33 -2.48 13.32 10.75
C ARG A 33 -1.45 12.45 10.01
N LEU A 34 -1.83 11.90 8.86
CA LEU A 34 -1.05 10.94 8.10
C LEU A 34 0.40 11.40 7.84
N PHE A 35 0.61 12.68 7.53
CA PHE A 35 1.93 13.20 7.20
C PHE A 35 2.83 13.44 8.42
N GLU A 36 2.28 13.40 9.64
CA GLU A 36 3.08 13.57 10.86
C GLU A 36 3.84 12.30 11.26
N VAL A 37 3.49 11.15 10.67
CA VAL A 37 4.09 9.85 11.02
C VAL A 37 5.10 9.33 10.01
N PHE A 38 5.23 9.99 8.86
CA PHE A 38 6.22 9.60 7.86
C PHE A 38 7.54 10.32 8.11
N ASP A 39 8.63 9.60 7.89
CA ASP A 39 9.96 10.19 7.96
C ASP A 39 10.09 11.34 6.95
N ALA A 40 10.84 12.36 7.33
CA ALA A 40 11.10 13.51 6.47
C ALA A 40 11.72 13.11 5.11
N GLN A 41 12.38 11.94 5.04
CA GLN A 41 12.87 11.39 3.77
C GLN A 41 11.72 10.96 2.85
N VAL A 42 10.74 10.21 3.37
CA VAL A 42 9.57 9.77 2.60
C VAL A 42 8.78 10.97 2.07
N LEU A 43 8.61 12.01 2.89
CA LEU A 43 7.90 13.23 2.50
C LEU A 43 8.64 14.09 1.46
N ARG A 44 9.95 13.88 1.27
CA ARG A 44 10.74 14.56 0.23
C ARG A 44 10.76 13.78 -1.08
N GLU A 45 10.69 12.46 -1.00
CA GLU A 45 10.91 11.56 -2.15
C GLU A 45 9.61 11.11 -2.81
N ALA A 46 8.51 11.04 -2.07
CA ALA A 46 7.21 10.61 -2.57
C ALA A 46 6.25 11.78 -2.76
N GLU A 47 5.46 11.72 -3.83
CA GLU A 47 4.37 12.68 -4.03
C GLU A 47 3.29 12.46 -2.96
N LYS A 48 2.63 13.55 -2.56
CA LYS A 48 1.64 13.53 -1.47
C LYS A 48 0.51 12.53 -1.77
N GLU A 49 0.08 12.50 -3.02
CA GLU A 49 -0.97 11.64 -3.55
C GLU A 49 -0.57 10.16 -3.50
N GLU A 50 0.70 9.82 -3.75
CA GLU A 50 1.22 8.46 -3.66
C GLU A 50 1.21 7.97 -2.22
N VAL A 51 1.66 8.82 -1.29
CA VAL A 51 1.65 8.55 0.15
C VAL A 51 0.23 8.29 0.64
N ILE A 52 -0.73 9.14 0.23
CA ILE A 52 -2.15 8.96 0.55
C ILE A 52 -2.66 7.62 0.01
N THR A 53 -2.35 7.31 -1.26
CA THR A 53 -2.87 6.12 -1.92
C THR A 53 -2.37 4.85 -1.22
N VAL A 54 -1.07 4.74 -0.98
CA VAL A 54 -0.47 3.61 -0.24
C VAL A 54 -1.03 3.50 1.19
N ALA A 55 -1.23 4.64 1.86
CA ALA A 55 -1.81 4.67 3.20
C ALA A 55 -3.28 4.16 3.21
N MET A 56 -4.05 4.46 2.16
CA MET A 56 -5.40 3.92 2.00
C MET A 56 -5.40 2.41 1.78
N VAL A 57 -4.46 1.86 0.99
CA VAL A 57 -4.27 0.40 0.86
C VAL A 57 -4.01 -0.22 2.23
N LYS A 58 -3.03 0.31 2.98
CA LYS A 58 -2.70 -0.16 4.33
C LYS A 58 -3.90 -0.07 5.29
N LYS A 59 -4.67 1.02 5.26
CA LYS A 59 -5.88 1.18 6.08
C LYS A 59 -6.90 0.06 5.82
N ARG A 60 -7.12 -0.32 4.56
CA ARG A 60 -8.02 -1.43 4.21
C ARG A 60 -7.46 -2.79 4.64
N CYS A 61 -6.17 -3.01 4.51
CA CYS A 61 -5.52 -4.24 5.00
C CYS A 61 -5.64 -4.42 6.53
N LEU A 62 -5.65 -3.31 7.28
CA LEU A 62 -5.76 -3.30 8.74
C LEU A 62 -7.21 -3.31 9.26
N ASN A 63 -8.21 -3.54 8.41
CA ASN A 63 -9.61 -3.57 8.84
C ASN A 63 -9.82 -4.63 9.93
N PHE A 64 -10.56 -4.29 10.99
CA PHE A 64 -10.90 -5.24 12.06
C PHE A 64 -11.86 -6.33 11.56
N ASP A 65 -12.70 -6.00 10.58
CA ASP A 65 -13.55 -6.95 9.88
C ASP A 65 -12.73 -7.65 8.78
N GLY A 66 -12.41 -8.93 9.03
CA GLY A 66 -11.61 -9.75 8.12
C GLY A 66 -12.25 -9.90 6.73
N MET A 67 -13.57 -9.84 6.63
CA MET A 67 -14.29 -9.95 5.34
C MET A 67 -14.18 -8.69 4.48
N LYS A 68 -13.81 -7.55 5.10
CA LYS A 68 -13.57 -6.29 4.40
C LYS A 68 -12.10 -6.06 4.06
N ARG A 69 -11.20 -6.96 4.48
CA ARG A 69 -9.79 -6.89 4.10
C ARG A 69 -9.66 -7.27 2.63
N PRO A 70 -8.86 -6.54 1.85
CA PRO A 70 -8.54 -6.95 0.50
C PRO A 70 -7.76 -8.25 0.52
N THR A 71 -7.91 -9.04 -0.53
CA THR A 71 -7.06 -10.18 -0.81
C THR A 71 -5.66 -9.71 -1.21
N MET A 72 -4.64 -10.55 -1.01
CA MET A 72 -3.28 -10.21 -1.45
C MET A 72 -3.17 -9.97 -2.96
N LYS A 73 -4.06 -10.58 -3.75
CA LYS A 73 -4.14 -10.33 -5.20
C LYS A 73 -4.57 -8.90 -5.50
N GLU A 74 -5.60 -8.41 -4.81
CA GLU A 74 -6.08 -7.03 -4.95
C GLU A 74 -5.02 -6.04 -4.46
N VAL A 75 -4.39 -6.30 -3.32
CA VAL A 75 -3.29 -5.47 -2.80
C VAL A 75 -2.13 -5.40 -3.80
N ALA A 76 -1.71 -6.52 -4.37
CA ALA A 76 -0.63 -6.55 -5.35
C ALA A 76 -0.98 -5.77 -6.63
N LEU A 77 -2.22 -5.90 -7.11
CA LEU A 77 -2.69 -5.17 -8.28
C LEU A 77 -2.72 -3.66 -8.05
N GLU A 78 -3.24 -3.21 -6.90
CA GLU A 78 -3.28 -1.79 -6.56
C GLU A 78 -1.86 -1.21 -6.42
N LEU A 79 -0.95 -1.91 -5.74
CA LEU A 79 0.44 -1.47 -5.59
C LEU A 79 1.20 -1.48 -6.92
N ALA A 80 0.88 -2.41 -7.83
CA ALA A 80 1.44 -2.40 -9.19
C ALA A 80 0.95 -1.18 -9.99
N GLY A 81 -0.32 -0.82 -9.87
CA GLY A 81 -0.89 0.38 -10.48
C GLY A 81 -0.23 1.67 -9.96
N ILE A 82 -0.04 1.77 -8.64
CA ILE A 82 0.68 2.90 -8.02
C ILE A 82 2.11 2.96 -8.58
N ARG A 83 2.84 1.83 -8.59
CA ARG A 83 4.21 1.80 -9.13
C ARG A 83 4.28 2.22 -10.60
N ALA A 84 3.30 1.84 -11.41
CA ALA A 84 3.22 2.23 -12.81
C ALA A 84 3.00 3.74 -13.00
N SER A 85 2.33 4.42 -12.06
CA SER A 85 2.13 5.88 -12.13
C SER A 85 3.36 6.71 -11.75
N ILE A 86 4.33 6.14 -11.00
CA ILE A 86 5.56 6.84 -10.56
C ILE A 86 6.61 6.94 -11.70
N GLY A 87 6.38 6.25 -12.82
CA GLY A 87 7.31 6.25 -13.96
C GLY A 87 8.57 5.40 -13.76
N PRO A 88 9.42 5.26 -14.79
CA PRO A 88 10.55 4.32 -14.79
C PRO A 88 11.68 4.68 -13.80
N SER A 89 11.68 5.89 -13.24
CA SER A 89 12.69 6.38 -12.30
C SER A 89 12.71 5.64 -10.96
N PHE A 90 11.59 5.02 -10.56
CA PHE A 90 11.46 4.29 -9.28
C PHE A 90 12.07 2.87 -9.32
N MET A 91 12.48 2.38 -10.50
CA MET A 91 12.91 0.99 -10.70
C MET A 91 14.34 0.71 -10.24
N GLN A 92 15.09 1.70 -9.75
CA GLN A 92 16.53 1.53 -9.47
C GLN A 92 16.85 0.93 -8.09
N GLN A 93 15.85 0.52 -7.30
CA GLN A 93 16.08 -0.24 -6.07
C GLN A 93 15.40 -1.63 -6.14
N ASN A 94 16.16 -2.58 -6.70
CA ASN A 94 16.09 -4.02 -6.48
C ASN A 94 14.71 -4.65 -6.22
N SER A 95 14.04 -5.12 -7.27
CA SER A 95 13.03 -6.19 -7.14
C SER A 95 13.03 -7.04 -8.40
N GLU A 96 13.30 -8.34 -8.23
CA GLU A 96 13.24 -9.35 -9.27
C GLU A 96 11.88 -9.33 -9.99
N GLU A 97 11.94 -9.53 -11.30
CA GLU A 97 10.85 -9.44 -12.27
C GLU A 97 9.67 -10.36 -11.90
N ILE A 98 8.56 -9.81 -11.40
CA ILE A 98 7.29 -10.54 -11.34
C ILE A 98 6.62 -10.41 -12.71
N GLY A 99 6.89 -11.39 -13.58
CA GLY A 99 6.21 -11.53 -14.87
C GLY A 99 4.71 -11.74 -14.66
N PHE A 100 3.90 -10.74 -15.05
CA PHE A 100 2.45 -10.84 -15.06
C PHE A 100 1.97 -11.30 -16.43
N VAL A 101 1.37 -12.50 -16.50
CA VAL A 101 0.69 -12.97 -17.71
C VAL A 101 -0.62 -12.19 -17.86
N GLY A 102 -0.68 -11.31 -18.85
CA GLY A 102 -1.88 -10.56 -19.20
C GLY A 102 -2.99 -11.51 -19.67
N TYR A 103 -4.13 -11.50 -18.98
CA TYR A 103 -5.38 -12.01 -19.54
C TYR A 103 -6.08 -10.86 -20.26
N ASP A 104 -5.88 -10.80 -21.57
CA ASP A 104 -6.68 -9.95 -22.46
C ASP A 104 -8.14 -10.43 -22.42
N ASN A 105 -9.05 -9.53 -22.07
CA ASN A 105 -10.47 -9.74 -22.29
C ASN A 105 -11.04 -8.55 -23.07
N THR A 106 -10.53 -8.38 -24.29
CA THR A 106 -11.16 -7.53 -25.31
C THR A 106 -12.01 -8.41 -26.21
N ARG A 107 -13.30 -8.51 -25.92
CA ARG A 107 -14.30 -8.92 -26.92
C ARG A 107 -15.25 -7.76 -27.18
N HIS A 108 -14.80 -6.89 -28.07
CA HIS A 108 -15.65 -5.97 -28.79
C HIS A 108 -16.47 -6.75 -29.83
N ILE A 109 -17.75 -6.39 -29.94
CA ILE A 109 -18.76 -6.98 -30.82
C ILE A 109 -18.50 -6.54 -32.26
N GLU A 110 -18.46 -7.48 -33.20
CA GLU A 110 -18.75 -7.20 -34.59
C GLU A 110 -19.81 -8.18 -35.11
N THR A 111 -21.01 -7.62 -35.26
CA THR A 111 -22.03 -8.05 -36.23
C THR A 111 -21.45 -7.99 -37.64
N GLY A 112 -21.43 -9.13 -38.33
CA GLY A 112 -21.10 -9.21 -39.75
C GLY A 112 -21.81 -10.39 -40.38
N SER A 113 -22.78 -10.09 -41.25
CA SER A 113 -23.62 -11.02 -42.00
C SER A 113 -22.82 -12.06 -42.78
N SER A 114 -23.28 -13.32 -42.80
CA SER A 114 -22.84 -14.30 -43.78
C SER A 114 -24.01 -14.65 -44.71
N SER A 115 -23.86 -14.24 -45.97
CA SER A 115 -24.63 -14.68 -47.13
C SER A 115 -23.69 -15.51 -48.00
N THR A 116 -24.28 -16.42 -48.78
CA THR A 116 -23.71 -17.33 -49.81
C THR A 116 -22.97 -18.55 -49.22
N GLY A 117 -23.15 -19.80 -49.66
CA GLY A 117 -23.75 -20.36 -50.88
C GLY A 117 -22.74 -21.32 -51.54
N PHE A 118 -23.19 -22.54 -51.89
CA PHE A 118 -22.52 -23.60 -52.69
C PHE A 118 -21.36 -24.33 -51.96
N GLU A 119 -21.23 -25.65 -51.96
CA GLU A 119 -21.54 -26.72 -52.93
C GLU A 119 -22.11 -27.97 -52.24
#